data_AF-A0A2N3D0P3-F1
#
_entry.id   AF-A0A2N3D0P3-F1
#
_cell.length_a   1.000
_cell.length_b   1.000
_cell.length_c   1.000
_cell.angle_alpha   90.00
_cell.angle_beta   90.00
_cell.angle_gamma   90.00
#
_symmetry.space_group_name_H-M   'P 1'
#
loop_
_entity.id
_entity.type
_entity.pdbx_description
1 polymer ?
#
loop_
_entity_poly.entity_id
_entity_poly.type
_entity_poly.pdbx_seq_one_letter_code
_entity_poly.pdbx_strand_id
1 'polypeptide(L)'
;MSDLFDAAEQRRSPPLAAARTLAELILADQAITRAVLNDAMKTTHGGSDADGKWSQRDSFEILEHAQVLALRERTCGAPDRTTIETAI
;
A
#
# COMPACT_ATOMS: atom_id res chain seq x y z
N MET A 1 17.82 -21.27 -12.35
CA MET A 1 16.94 -21.31 -11.15
C MET A 1 17.12 -20.01 -10.35
N SER A 2 16.98 -18.88 -11.03
CA SER A 2 16.94 -17.52 -10.48
C SER A 2 15.76 -16.88 -11.16
N ASP A 3 14.72 -16.51 -10.41
CA ASP A 3 13.68 -15.60 -10.92
C ASP A 3 12.67 -15.20 -9.82
N LEU A 4 12.43 -16.06 -8.82
CA LEU A 4 11.41 -15.72 -7.81
C LEU A 4 11.86 -14.61 -6.85
N PHE A 5 13.15 -14.64 -6.45
CA PHE A 5 13.71 -13.65 -5.53
C PHE A 5 14.11 -12.36 -6.26
N ASP A 6 14.61 -12.44 -7.50
CA ASP A 6 14.93 -11.25 -8.31
C ASP A 6 13.66 -10.45 -8.66
N ALA A 7 12.56 -11.12 -9.00
CA ALA A 7 11.26 -10.48 -9.19
C ALA A 7 10.69 -9.87 -7.89
N ALA A 8 11.03 -10.44 -6.73
CA ALA A 8 10.69 -9.86 -5.43
C ALA A 8 11.55 -8.63 -5.10
N GLU A 9 12.83 -8.64 -5.48
CA GLU A 9 13.73 -7.50 -5.30
C GLU A 9 13.44 -6.35 -6.27
N GLN A 10 13.05 -6.62 -7.51
CA GLN A 10 12.64 -5.58 -8.46
C GLN A 10 11.33 -4.88 -8.06
N ARG A 11 10.46 -5.56 -7.31
CA ARG A 11 9.30 -4.94 -6.62
C ARG A 11 9.69 -4.05 -5.42
N ARG A 12 10.96 -3.93 -5.02
CA ARG A 12 11.32 -3.13 -3.82
C ARG A 12 11.44 -1.62 -4.04
N SER A 13 11.63 -1.09 -5.25
CA SER A 13 12.10 0.31 -5.39
C SER A 13 11.10 1.31 -6.02
N PRO A 14 10.27 0.99 -7.03
CA PRO A 14 9.10 1.81 -7.43
C PRO A 14 7.82 1.62 -6.57
N PRO A 15 7.46 0.39 -6.12
CA PRO A 15 6.21 0.10 -5.40
C PRO A 15 6.00 0.81 -4.05
N LEU A 16 7.07 1.19 -3.36
CA LEU A 16 6.96 1.83 -2.04
C LEU A 16 6.33 3.22 -2.12
N ALA A 17 6.58 3.98 -3.20
CA ALA A 17 6.00 5.30 -3.39
C ALA A 17 4.47 5.23 -3.59
N ALA A 18 4.00 4.25 -4.36
CA ALA A 18 2.57 4.00 -4.56
C ALA A 18 1.92 3.58 -3.24
N ALA A 19 2.56 2.65 -2.51
CA ALA A 19 2.04 2.17 -1.24
C ALA A 19 1.95 3.29 -0.19
N ARG A 20 2.92 4.20 -0.13
CA ARG A 20 2.87 5.38 0.77
C ARG A 20 1.74 6.33 0.40
N THR A 21 1.59 6.65 -0.88
CA THR A 21 0.49 7.51 -1.38
C THR A 21 -0.87 6.93 -0.99
N LEU A 22 -1.06 5.62 -1.20
CA LEU A 22 -2.29 4.94 -0.81
C LEU A 22 -2.48 4.88 0.71
N ALA A 23 -1.40 4.71 1.48
CA ALA A 23 -1.45 4.69 2.94
C ALA A 23 -1.92 6.04 3.51
N GLU A 24 -1.48 7.17 2.95
CA GLU A 24 -1.95 8.50 3.34
C GLU A 24 -3.46 8.67 3.13
N LEU A 25 -3.98 8.18 2.01
CA LEU A 25 -5.43 8.19 1.72
C LEU A 25 -6.20 7.33 2.73
N ILE A 26 -5.70 6.13 3.06
CA ILE A 26 -6.30 5.26 4.08
C ILE A 26 -6.27 5.94 5.46
N LEU A 27 -5.18 6.61 5.82
CA LEU A 27 -5.07 7.34 7.08
C LEU A 27 -6.04 8.53 7.13
N ALA A 28 -6.34 9.16 6.00
CA ALA A 28 -7.35 10.20 5.84
C ALA A 28 -8.80 9.67 5.71
N ASP A 29 -9.03 8.37 5.99
CA ASP A 29 -10.32 7.69 5.90
C ASP A 29 -10.99 7.79 4.51
N GLN A 30 -10.18 7.92 3.46
CA GLN A 30 -10.66 7.97 2.08
C GLN A 30 -10.85 6.56 1.51
N ALA A 31 -11.96 6.35 0.81
CA ALA A 31 -12.21 5.09 0.12
C ALA A 31 -11.25 4.90 -1.06
N ILE A 32 -10.53 3.77 -1.07
CA ILE A 32 -9.64 3.40 -2.18
C ILE A 32 -10.47 2.75 -3.29
N THR A 33 -10.82 3.54 -4.31
CA THR A 33 -11.49 3.03 -5.50
C THR A 33 -10.48 2.42 -6.49
N ARG A 34 -10.97 1.60 -7.42
CA ARG A 34 -10.14 1.05 -8.51
C ARG A 34 -9.49 2.14 -9.36
N ALA A 35 -10.16 3.28 -9.55
CA ALA A 35 -9.60 4.41 -10.28
C ALA A 35 -8.39 5.02 -9.54
N VAL A 36 -8.51 5.23 -8.23
CA VAL A 36 -7.43 5.74 -7.37
C VAL A 36 -6.24 4.79 -7.37
N LEU A 37 -6.49 3.48 -7.22
CA LEU A 37 -5.43 2.47 -7.26
C LEU A 37 -4.69 2.49 -8.61
N ASN A 38 -5.42 2.50 -9.71
CA ASN A 38 -4.83 2.54 -11.05
C ASN A 38 -4.03 3.82 -11.31
N ASP A 39 -4.50 4.96 -10.80
CA ASP A 39 -3.81 6.24 -10.97
C ASP A 39 -2.48 6.28 -10.19
N ALA A 40 -2.48 5.81 -8.94
CA ALA A 40 -1.27 5.68 -8.14
C ALA A 40 -0.24 4.73 -8.78
N MET A 41 -0.70 3.61 -9.34
CA MET A 41 0.13 2.66 -10.07
C MET A 41 0.71 3.26 -11.35
N LYS A 42 -0.12 3.93 -12.16
CA LYS A 42 0.33 4.59 -13.40
C LYS A 42 1.37 5.66 -13.14
N THR A 43 1.14 6.49 -12.13
CA THR A 43 2.05 7.59 -11.77
C THR A 43 3.43 7.07 -11.37
N THR A 44 3.49 5.93 -10.69
CA THR A 44 4.75 5.36 -10.19
C THR A 44 5.47 4.46 -11.20
N HIS A 45 4.73 3.74 -12.04
CA HIS A 45 5.28 2.80 -13.03
C HIS A 45 5.40 3.40 -14.43
N GLY A 46 4.90 4.63 -14.66
CA GLY A 46 5.00 5.33 -15.93
C GLY A 46 4.12 4.75 -17.04
N GLY A 47 3.03 4.06 -16.69
CA GLY A 47 2.09 3.48 -17.64
C GLY A 47 1.09 2.53 -16.97
N SER A 48 0.16 2.01 -17.75
CA SER A 48 -0.91 1.14 -17.25
C SER A 48 -0.51 -0.34 -17.23
N ASP A 49 -1.38 -1.16 -16.64
CA ASP A 49 -1.29 -2.62 -16.73
C ASP A 49 -1.46 -3.12 -18.16
N ALA A 50 -2.28 -2.45 -18.97
CA ALA A 50 -2.45 -2.75 -20.40
C ALA A 50 -1.17 -2.49 -21.21
N ASP A 51 -0.29 -1.59 -20.74
CA ASP A 51 1.03 -1.34 -21.33
C ASP A 51 2.10 -2.35 -20.86
N GLY A 52 1.71 -3.33 -20.04
CA GLY A 52 2.61 -4.34 -19.47
C GLY A 52 3.60 -3.78 -18.44
N LYS A 53 3.36 -2.56 -17.92
CA LYS A 53 4.26 -1.92 -16.94
C LYS A 53 4.14 -2.52 -15.54
N TRP A 54 3.01 -3.12 -15.23
CA TRP A 54 2.70 -3.84 -14.01
C TRP A 54 1.53 -4.79 -14.29
N SER A 55 1.39 -5.85 -13.52
CA SER A 55 0.25 -6.74 -13.59
C SER A 55 -0.86 -6.28 -12.65
N GLN A 56 -2.11 -6.65 -12.94
CA GLN A 56 -3.20 -6.39 -11.99
C GLN A 56 -2.90 -6.96 -10.59
N ARG A 57 -2.16 -8.08 -10.50
CA ARG A 57 -1.73 -8.65 -9.21
C ARG A 57 -0.83 -7.69 -8.43
N ASP A 58 0.13 -7.03 -9.09
CA ASP A 58 1.05 -6.08 -8.45
C ASP A 58 0.29 -4.93 -7.77
N SER A 59 -0.83 -4.48 -8.36
CA SER A 59 -1.66 -3.44 -7.75
C SER A 59 -2.29 -3.87 -6.42
N PHE A 60 -2.67 -5.13 -6.28
CA PHE A 60 -3.21 -5.66 -5.03
C PHE A 60 -2.12 -5.86 -3.98
N GLU A 61 -0.94 -6.35 -4.37
CA GLU A 61 0.21 -6.48 -3.46
C GLU A 61 0.63 -5.11 -2.88
N ILE A 62 0.58 -4.05 -3.69
CA ILE A 62 0.84 -2.67 -3.26
C ILE A 62 -0.25 -2.14 -2.34
N LEU A 63 -1.52 -2.45 -2.61
CA LEU A 63 -2.64 -2.07 -1.76
C LEU A 63 -2.53 -2.74 -0.38
N GLU A 64 -2.19 -4.02 -0.32
CA GLU A 64 -1.93 -4.73 0.94
C GLU A 64 -0.79 -4.08 1.72
N HIS A 65 0.30 -3.72 1.04
CA HIS A 65 1.42 -3.03 1.68
C HIS A 65 0.99 -1.66 2.25
N ALA A 66 0.17 -0.89 1.50
CA ALA A 66 -0.38 0.38 1.96
C ALA A 66 -1.24 0.22 3.22
N GLN A 67 -2.08 -0.81 3.28
CA GLN A 67 -2.89 -1.12 4.45
C GLN A 67 -2.02 -1.47 5.67
N VAL A 68 -0.96 -2.27 5.48
CA VAL A 68 -0.01 -2.58 6.56
C VAL A 68 0.68 -1.32 7.06
N LEU A 69 1.09 -0.41 6.16
CA LEU A 69 1.69 0.88 6.55
C LEU A 69 0.70 1.73 7.37
N ALA A 70 -0.53 1.88 6.90
CA ALA A 70 -1.56 2.66 7.60
C ALA A 70 -1.93 2.05 8.97
N LEU A 71 -2.04 0.72 9.06
CA LEU A 71 -2.30 0.02 10.32
C LEU A 71 -1.16 0.22 11.32
N ARG A 72 0.10 0.11 10.85
CA ARG A 72 1.27 0.35 11.70
C ARG A 72 1.31 1.78 12.24
N GLU A 73 0.97 2.76 11.42
CA GLU A 73 0.92 4.16 11.86
C GLU A 73 -0.16 4.37 12.92
N ARG A 74 -1.36 3.83 12.69
CA ARG A 74 -2.48 3.89 13.65
C ARG A 74 -2.14 3.20 14.98
N THR A 75 -1.43 2.08 14.96
CA THR A 75 -1.08 1.33 16.18
C THR A 75 0.17 1.85 16.89
N CYS A 76 1.11 2.44 16.16
CA CYS A 76 2.32 3.02 16.74
C CYS A 76 2.06 4.40 17.38
N GLY A 77 0.98 5.10 16.97
CA GLY A 77 0.55 6.37 17.56
C GLY A 77 -0.55 6.28 18.63
N ALA A 78 -1.15 5.11 18.87
CA ALA A 78 -2.23 4.96 19.85
C ALA A 78 -1.67 4.73 21.27
N PRO A 79 -2.05 5.55 22.28
CA PRO A 79 -1.86 5.15 23.66
C PRO A 79 -2.70 3.91 23.98
N ASP A 80 -2.14 3.06 24.84
CA ASP A 80 -2.65 1.76 25.28
C ASP A 80 -4.18 1.73 25.51
N ARG A 81 -4.84 0.76 24.87
CA ARG A 81 -6.26 0.40 24.98
C ARG A 81 -6.69 0.09 26.43
N THR A 82 -5.76 -0.07 27.37
CA THR A 82 -6.00 -0.34 28.80
C THR A 82 -6.58 0.85 29.57
N THR A 83 -6.59 2.08 29.02
CA THR A 83 -7.17 3.25 29.74
C THR A 83 -8.70 3.24 29.77
N ILE A 84 -9.38 2.47 28.91
CA ILE A 84 -10.86 2.54 28.78
C ILE A 84 -11.59 1.56 29.74
N GLU A 85 -10.90 0.57 30.30
CA GLU A 85 -11.53 -0.45 31.17
C GLU A 85 -11.45 -0.16 32.69
N THR A 86 -10.77 0.92 33.11
CA THR A 86 -10.62 1.27 34.56
C THR A 86 -11.43 2.50 34.96
N ALA A 87 -12.60 2.73 34.34
CA ALA A 87 -13.47 3.87 34.69
C ALA A 87 -14.96 3.50 34.83
N ILE A 88 -15.27 2.23 35.10
CA ILE A 88 -16.62 1.73 35.44
C ILE A 88 -16.51 0.80 36.66
#